data_AF-A0A7C4ERI0-F1
#
_entry.id   AF-A0A7C4ERI0-F1
#
_cell.length_a   1.000
_cell.length_b   1.000
_cell.length_c   1.000
_cell.angle_alpha   90.00
_cell.angle_beta   90.00
_cell.angle_gamma   90.00
#
_symmetry.space_group_name_H-M   'P 1'
#
loop_
_entity.id
_entity.type
_entity.pdbx_description
1 polymer ?
#
loop_
_entity_poly.entity_id
_entity_poly.type
_entity_poly.pdbx_seq_one_letter_code
_entity_poly.pdbx_strand_id
1 'polypeptide(L)'
;MRVRSFTVIVLVTLLCLWVLLYRLGDPNFYHVRNESRRAQIVREMIQRSEWLIPHLQEEPILTKPPFFYWAAALFSRASGVTERTVRMPSVIAGFGIMLLTMLLGRMLFSNRAAVLAAFVLLSTNFFIHQSRYAELDALLALFTTAAVYFFWKGYRSSSRAGVWYSLFYLMLGCGMMTKGPFALTFPLIPILGFLFIAKEHKILAQRRFLIPSVFFFMVVLPWPLAVMVQYPEFYKLVLWETVIRAATGYVHQEPFYYYFAQLPREFFPWIFLLPCAAGVALSSRCRPLRRELLFVLLWFLGNLVFLSLLNSKRDYYLFSVTPAAALLIGATWEPLWAWVQERIAHWMPIFRNLIVGGGMICLVASALAGNPIAVNFPAIHFPEAPSLLFFVGLVILLPWCCRVLLPRRALNQLVLGTVVLYMLGAHYVYFTLTVPILNAEDSGKTFYRTVALLVEPGAPVAFLKGYENYTFSFYANRTVVTLKDAAELPDYMNAPEKRYLVVTGKTYKQMEPLSYRLVFSSPFAEHGSWRGYVLLCNQ
;
A
#
# COMPACT_ATOMS: atom_id res chain seq x y z
N MET A 1 8.11 -8.75 -35.61
CA MET A 1 7.17 -8.80 -34.45
C MET A 1 7.87 -8.81 -33.07
N ARG A 2 9.03 -9.48 -32.87
CA ARG A 2 9.73 -9.53 -31.56
C ARG A 2 10.25 -8.17 -31.06
N VAL A 3 10.75 -7.30 -31.95
CA VAL A 3 11.31 -5.98 -31.58
C VAL A 3 10.27 -5.06 -30.93
N ARG A 4 9.06 -4.97 -31.50
CA ARG A 4 7.97 -4.14 -30.93
C ARG A 4 7.56 -4.58 -29.53
N SER A 5 7.54 -5.88 -29.24
CA SER A 5 7.22 -6.39 -27.90
C SER A 5 8.32 -6.09 -26.89
N PHE A 6 9.59 -6.14 -27.29
CA PHE A 6 10.71 -5.79 -26.42
C PHE A 6 10.70 -4.31 -26.05
N THR A 7 10.53 -3.43 -27.04
CA THR A 7 10.45 -1.97 -26.80
C THR A 7 9.34 -1.61 -25.82
N VAL A 8 8.14 -2.19 -25.96
CA VAL A 8 7.03 -1.93 -25.03
C VAL A 8 7.36 -2.37 -23.61
N ILE A 9 7.99 -3.53 -23.42
CA ILE A 9 8.39 -4.00 -22.08
C ILE A 9 9.42 -3.06 -21.46
N VAL A 10 10.41 -2.61 -22.24
CA VAL A 10 11.41 -1.64 -21.78
C VAL A 10 10.75 -0.32 -21.38
N LEU A 11 9.83 0.21 -22.18
CA LEU A 11 9.12 1.46 -21.87
C LEU A 11 8.26 1.33 -20.60
N VAL A 12 7.52 0.23 -20.44
CA VAL A 12 6.71 -0.01 -19.23
C VAL A 12 7.61 -0.18 -18.00
N THR A 13 8.77 -0.81 -18.16
CA THR A 13 9.78 -0.97 -17.10
C THR A 13 10.33 0.39 -16.66
N LEU A 14 10.79 1.21 -17.61
CA LEU A 14 11.30 2.56 -17.34
C LEU A 14 10.23 3.44 -16.70
N LEU A 15 8.99 3.37 -17.21
CA LEU A 15 7.86 4.09 -16.63
C LEU A 15 7.61 3.67 -15.19
N CYS A 16 7.58 2.37 -14.89
CA CYS A 16 7.40 1.89 -13.53
C CYS A 16 8.51 2.35 -12.60
N LEU A 17 9.77 2.26 -13.03
CA LEU A 17 10.90 2.74 -12.26
C LEU A 17 10.79 4.24 -11.98
N TRP A 18 10.41 5.05 -12.97
CA TRP A 18 10.18 6.48 -12.76
C TRP A 18 9.04 6.72 -11.75
N VAL A 19 7.87 6.10 -11.94
CA VAL A 19 6.71 6.26 -11.03
C VAL A 19 7.05 5.86 -9.59
N LEU A 20 7.84 4.81 -9.39
CA LEU A 20 8.15 4.30 -8.05
C LEU A 20 9.36 4.97 -7.39
N LEU A 21 10.35 5.44 -8.16
CA LEU A 21 11.59 6.02 -7.62
C LEU A 21 11.60 7.56 -7.61
N TYR A 22 10.78 8.22 -8.43
CA TYR A 22 10.79 9.69 -8.53
C TYR A 22 10.56 10.32 -7.15
N ARG A 23 11.55 11.05 -6.62
CA ARG A 23 11.49 11.72 -5.31
C ARG A 23 11.06 10.79 -4.15
N LEU A 24 11.51 9.52 -4.16
CA LEU A 24 11.12 8.54 -3.13
C LEU A 24 11.48 8.95 -1.70
N GLY A 25 12.62 9.63 -1.54
CA GLY A 25 13.12 10.09 -0.25
C GLY A 25 12.55 11.42 0.22
N ASP A 26 11.87 12.17 -0.65
CA ASP A 26 11.47 13.54 -0.36
C ASP A 26 10.36 13.60 0.70
N PRO A 27 9.25 12.84 0.62
CA PRO A 27 8.21 12.93 1.64
C PRO A 27 8.73 12.46 2.99
N ASN A 28 8.59 13.30 4.02
CA ASN A 28 8.91 12.91 5.39
C ASN A 28 8.06 11.71 5.85
N PHE A 29 8.48 11.03 6.91
CA PHE A 29 7.58 10.17 7.69
C PHE A 29 6.53 11.01 8.41
N TYR A 30 5.43 11.26 7.73
CA TYR A 30 4.23 11.81 8.37
C TYR A 30 3.69 10.81 9.39
N HIS A 31 2.91 11.28 10.39
CA HIS A 31 2.28 10.44 11.41
C HIS A 31 1.26 9.41 10.87
N VAL A 32 1.13 9.31 9.55
CA VAL A 32 0.21 8.44 8.81
C VAL A 32 0.93 7.14 8.43
N ARG A 33 0.27 5.99 8.62
CA ARG A 33 0.74 4.63 8.22
C ARG A 33 1.97 4.08 8.95
N ASN A 34 2.45 4.73 10.02
CA ASN A 34 3.49 4.20 10.91
C ASN A 34 4.81 3.80 10.23
N GLU A 35 5.21 4.53 9.18
CA GLU A 35 6.50 4.32 8.50
C GLU A 35 7.68 4.55 9.45
N SER A 36 7.62 5.62 10.26
CA SER A 36 8.64 5.96 11.26
C SER A 36 8.87 4.85 12.29
N ARG A 37 7.79 4.17 12.71
CA ARG A 37 7.87 2.99 13.60
C ARG A 37 8.73 1.90 12.99
N ARG A 38 8.51 1.58 11.72
CA ARG A 38 9.27 0.53 11.02
C ARG A 38 10.70 0.97 10.77
N ALA A 39 10.90 2.24 10.42
CA ALA A 39 12.23 2.82 10.27
C ALA A 39 13.02 2.74 11.59
N GLN A 40 12.38 3.04 12.72
CA GLN A 40 13.02 2.92 14.03
C GLN A 40 13.39 1.47 14.37
N ILE A 41 12.50 0.51 14.12
CA ILE A 41 12.80 -0.93 14.29
C ILE A 41 14.01 -1.34 13.44
N VAL A 42 14.09 -0.87 12.19
CA VAL A 42 15.23 -1.16 11.30
C VAL A 42 16.52 -0.54 11.83
N ARG A 43 16.45 0.67 12.40
CA ARG A 43 17.59 1.33 13.03
C ARG A 43 18.11 0.53 14.22
N GLU A 44 17.23 0.15 15.13
CA GLU A 44 17.59 -0.64 16.31
C GLU A 44 18.14 -2.02 15.91
N MET A 45 17.55 -2.68 14.91
CA MET A 45 18.03 -3.95 14.36
C MET A 45 19.49 -3.85 13.86
N ILE A 46 19.82 -2.77 13.13
CA ILE A 46 21.19 -2.54 12.64
C ILE A 46 22.13 -2.21 13.81
N GLN A 47 21.74 -1.30 14.70
CA GLN A 47 22.57 -0.86 15.83
C GLN A 47 22.91 -1.99 16.79
N ARG A 48 21.94 -2.88 17.08
CA ARG A 48 22.13 -4.02 17.98
C ARG A 48 22.75 -5.24 17.31
N SER A 49 22.85 -5.25 15.98
CA SER A 49 23.21 -6.44 15.20
C SER A 49 22.33 -7.66 15.51
N GLU A 50 21.08 -7.42 15.91
CA GLU A 50 20.14 -8.46 16.34
C GLU A 50 19.04 -8.64 15.28
N TRP A 51 19.14 -9.73 14.52
CA TRP A 51 18.27 -9.98 13.37
C TRP A 51 17.08 -10.90 13.71
N LEU A 52 17.16 -11.66 14.80
CA LEU A 52 16.15 -12.66 15.12
C LEU A 52 14.86 -12.01 15.64
N ILE A 53 14.98 -11.12 16.62
CA ILE A 53 13.84 -10.49 17.30
C ILE A 53 13.91 -8.98 17.05
N PRO A 54 12.96 -8.39 16.30
CA PRO A 54 12.89 -6.95 16.14
C PRO A 54 12.62 -6.27 17.48
N HIS A 55 13.24 -5.12 17.71
CA HIS A 55 13.02 -4.31 18.90
C HIS A 55 12.50 -2.92 18.53
N LEU A 56 11.76 -2.31 19.44
CA LEU A 56 11.31 -0.93 19.34
C LEU A 56 11.36 -0.29 20.70
N GLN A 57 12.16 0.76 20.85
CA GLN A 57 12.41 1.40 22.14
C GLN A 57 12.86 0.39 23.19
N GLU A 58 13.81 -0.48 22.82
CA GLU A 58 14.38 -1.54 23.69
C GLU A 58 13.43 -2.71 24.03
N GLU A 59 12.17 -2.64 23.64
CA GLU A 59 11.17 -3.70 23.86
C GLU A 59 11.08 -4.66 22.66
N PRO A 60 11.03 -5.99 22.88
CA PRO A 60 10.90 -6.97 21.82
C PRO A 60 9.52 -6.91 21.13
N ILE A 61 9.53 -6.88 19.80
CA ILE A 61 8.33 -6.89 18.95
C ILE A 61 8.12 -8.28 18.36
N LEU A 62 7.26 -9.05 19.01
CA LEU A 62 6.90 -10.42 18.60
C LEU A 62 5.63 -10.48 17.72
N THR A 63 4.91 -9.36 17.58
CA THR A 63 3.59 -9.32 16.90
C THR A 63 3.65 -9.53 15.38
N LYS A 64 4.82 -9.35 14.76
CA LYS A 64 5.02 -9.47 13.31
C LYS A 64 6.35 -10.16 13.00
N PRO A 65 6.37 -11.11 12.06
CA PRO A 65 7.60 -11.71 11.55
C PRO A 65 8.56 -10.68 10.92
N PRO A 66 9.88 -10.96 10.86
CA PRO A 66 10.90 -9.94 10.65
C PRO A 66 11.26 -9.64 9.19
N PHE A 67 10.66 -10.31 8.20
CA PHE A 67 11.15 -10.28 6.81
C PHE A 67 11.20 -8.88 6.21
N PHE A 68 10.19 -8.03 6.47
CA PHE A 68 10.21 -6.65 6.01
C PHE A 68 11.40 -5.88 6.61
N TYR A 69 11.65 -6.06 7.91
CA TYR A 69 12.75 -5.37 8.61
C TYR A 69 14.10 -5.83 8.08
N TRP A 70 14.28 -7.13 7.78
CA TRP A 70 15.48 -7.64 7.13
C TRP A 70 15.72 -6.98 5.78
N ALA A 71 14.69 -6.93 4.93
CA ALA A 71 14.81 -6.30 3.62
C ALA A 71 15.17 -4.81 3.74
N ALA A 72 14.50 -4.06 4.62
CA ALA A 72 14.78 -2.64 4.84
C ALA A 72 16.17 -2.40 5.46
N ALA A 73 16.62 -3.28 6.35
CA ALA A 73 17.95 -3.21 6.95
C ALA A 73 19.05 -3.41 5.92
N LEU A 74 18.89 -4.33 4.96
CA LEU A 74 19.85 -4.53 3.87
C LEU A 74 20.06 -3.26 3.02
N PHE A 75 18.99 -2.51 2.71
CA PHE A 75 19.11 -1.24 2.00
C PHE A 75 19.63 -0.10 2.85
N SER A 76 19.44 -0.16 4.16
CA SER A 76 19.84 0.90 5.08
C SER A 76 21.26 0.73 5.64
N ARG A 77 21.86 -0.46 5.52
CA ARG A 77 23.17 -0.78 6.13
C ARG A 77 24.31 0.09 5.59
N ALA A 78 24.29 0.44 4.31
CA ALA A 78 25.37 1.19 3.67
C ALA A 78 25.21 2.72 3.78
N SER A 79 23.99 3.23 3.70
CA SER A 79 23.69 4.67 3.62
C SER A 79 22.92 5.22 4.82
N GLY A 80 22.71 4.41 5.86
CA GLY A 80 21.92 4.76 7.03
C GLY A 80 20.41 4.54 6.81
N VAL A 81 19.66 4.63 7.91
CA VAL A 81 18.20 4.49 7.89
C VAL A 81 17.57 5.83 7.53
N THR A 82 17.04 5.93 6.32
CA THR A 82 16.40 7.13 5.74
C THR A 82 15.04 6.78 5.17
N GLU A 83 14.23 7.79 4.86
CA GLU A 83 12.95 7.65 4.15
C GLU A 83 13.11 6.83 2.87
N ARG A 84 14.17 7.09 2.10
CA ARG A 84 14.45 6.37 0.85
C ARG A 84 14.80 4.90 1.08
N THR A 85 15.67 4.61 2.05
CA THR A 85 16.19 3.24 2.21
C THR A 85 15.15 2.28 2.77
N VAL A 86 14.30 2.73 3.71
CA VAL A 86 13.23 1.88 4.28
C VAL A 86 12.04 1.68 3.35
N ARG A 87 11.85 2.57 2.36
CA ARG A 87 10.83 2.44 1.32
C ARG A 87 11.28 1.57 0.14
N MET A 88 12.58 1.32 0.00
CA MET A 88 13.14 0.55 -1.12
C MET A 88 12.59 -0.88 -1.26
N PRO A 89 12.37 -1.65 -0.17
CA PRO A 89 11.72 -2.95 -0.26
C PRO A 89 10.34 -2.87 -0.92
N SER A 90 9.55 -1.85 -0.61
CA SER A 90 8.22 -1.65 -1.19
C SER A 90 8.30 -1.30 -2.67
N VAL A 91 9.29 -0.51 -3.09
CA VAL A 91 9.49 -0.16 -4.51
C VAL A 91 9.84 -1.40 -5.33
N ILE A 92 10.73 -2.24 -4.80
CA ILE A 92 11.08 -3.52 -5.44
C ILE A 92 9.86 -4.43 -5.49
N ALA A 93 9.05 -4.43 -4.44
CA ALA A 93 7.80 -5.18 -4.41
C ALA A 93 6.80 -4.69 -5.45
N GLY A 94 6.55 -3.38 -5.54
CA GLY A 94 5.68 -2.80 -6.57
C GLY A 94 6.15 -3.12 -7.99
N PHE A 95 7.45 -2.98 -8.25
CA PHE A 95 8.05 -3.36 -9.53
C PHE A 95 7.83 -4.85 -9.85
N GLY A 96 8.11 -5.72 -8.88
CA GLY A 96 7.92 -7.16 -9.01
C GLY A 96 6.45 -7.54 -9.21
N ILE A 97 5.51 -6.90 -8.51
CA ILE A 97 4.07 -7.11 -8.69
C ILE A 97 3.66 -6.72 -10.12
N MET A 98 4.09 -5.57 -10.61
CA MET A 98 3.81 -5.13 -11.99
C MET A 98 4.35 -6.14 -13.01
N LEU A 99 5.61 -6.57 -12.86
CA LEU A 99 6.21 -7.57 -13.75
C LEU A 99 5.48 -8.92 -13.69
N LEU A 100 5.20 -9.43 -12.50
CA LEU A 100 4.49 -10.70 -12.32
C LEU A 100 3.07 -10.63 -12.89
N THR A 101 2.40 -9.48 -12.74
CA THR A 101 1.09 -9.23 -13.35
C THR A 101 1.18 -9.27 -14.87
N MET A 102 2.20 -8.66 -15.48
CA MET A 102 2.43 -8.77 -16.93
C MET A 102 2.70 -10.21 -17.36
N LEU A 103 3.58 -10.91 -16.65
CA LEU A 103 3.94 -12.29 -16.98
C LEU A 103 2.73 -13.22 -16.84
N LEU A 104 1.91 -13.02 -15.82
CA LEU A 104 0.68 -13.77 -15.60
C LEU A 104 -0.37 -13.41 -16.65
N GLY A 105 -0.58 -12.13 -16.96
CA GLY A 105 -1.51 -11.69 -18.00
C GLY A 105 -1.14 -12.22 -19.38
N ARG A 106 0.16 -12.32 -19.69
CA ARG A 106 0.65 -12.94 -20.93
C ARG A 106 0.41 -14.44 -20.94
N MET A 107 0.60 -15.10 -19.80
CA MET A 107 0.38 -16.54 -19.67
C MET A 107 -1.11 -16.87 -19.80
N LEU A 108 -1.98 -16.18 -19.07
CA LEU A 108 -3.41 -16.48 -19.00
C LEU A 108 -4.19 -15.96 -20.21
N PHE A 109 -3.77 -14.83 -20.78
CA PHE A 109 -4.55 -14.13 -21.80
C PHE A 109 -3.71 -13.82 -23.04
N SER A 110 -3.11 -12.62 -23.11
CA SER A 110 -2.38 -12.14 -24.27
C SER A 110 -1.34 -11.08 -23.90
N ASN A 111 -0.40 -10.81 -24.81
CA ASN A 111 0.57 -9.72 -24.63
C ASN A 111 -0.12 -8.35 -24.45
N ARG A 112 -1.25 -8.12 -25.13
CA ARG A 112 -2.00 -6.86 -24.98
C ARG A 112 -2.62 -6.75 -23.60
N ALA A 113 -3.31 -7.80 -23.15
CA ALA A 113 -3.90 -7.84 -21.81
C ALA A 113 -2.85 -7.62 -20.71
N ALA A 114 -1.66 -8.21 -20.87
CA ALA A 114 -0.53 -8.02 -19.96
C ALA A 114 -0.09 -6.55 -19.85
N VAL A 115 0.12 -5.89 -21.00
CA VAL A 115 0.55 -4.49 -21.04
C VAL A 115 -0.53 -3.56 -20.50
N LEU A 116 -1.80 -3.83 -20.84
CA LEU A 116 -2.94 -3.07 -20.30
C LEU A 116 -3.04 -3.21 -18.78
N ALA A 117 -2.89 -4.42 -18.23
CA ALA A 117 -2.88 -4.63 -16.79
C ALA A 117 -1.75 -3.85 -16.11
N ALA A 118 -0.56 -3.79 -16.71
CA ALA A 118 0.53 -2.97 -16.20
C ALA A 118 0.19 -1.49 -16.19
N PHE A 119 -0.40 -0.95 -17.27
CA PHE A 119 -0.84 0.44 -17.29
C PHE A 119 -1.92 0.72 -16.25
N VAL A 120 -2.87 -0.20 -16.05
CA VAL A 120 -3.89 -0.09 -15.00
C VAL A 120 -3.20 0.03 -13.63
N LEU A 121 -2.25 -0.84 -13.29
CA LEU A 121 -1.50 -0.73 -12.03
C LEU A 121 -0.74 0.60 -11.92
N LEU A 122 0.04 0.96 -12.96
CA LEU A 122 0.89 2.17 -12.96
C LEU A 122 0.12 3.49 -13.02
N SER A 123 -1.19 3.45 -13.24
CA SER A 123 -2.08 4.61 -13.18
C SER A 123 -3.17 4.46 -12.10
N THR A 124 -3.06 3.45 -11.24
CA THR A 124 -3.89 3.33 -10.03
C THR A 124 -3.16 4.01 -8.89
N ASN A 125 -3.75 5.08 -8.35
CA ASN A 125 -3.12 5.89 -7.31
C ASN A 125 -2.70 5.04 -6.10
N PHE A 126 -3.61 4.23 -5.58
CA PHE A 126 -3.35 3.32 -4.46
C PHE A 126 -2.16 2.39 -4.71
N PHE A 127 -2.03 1.87 -5.94
CA PHE A 127 -0.92 0.96 -6.26
C PHE A 127 0.43 1.68 -6.15
N ILE A 128 0.50 2.91 -6.67
CA ILE A 128 1.71 3.73 -6.65
C ILE A 128 2.10 4.09 -5.21
N HIS A 129 1.15 4.56 -4.40
CA HIS A 129 1.41 4.96 -3.02
C HIS A 129 1.82 3.77 -2.15
N GLN A 130 1.08 2.66 -2.21
CA GLN A 130 1.37 1.50 -1.39
C GLN A 130 2.71 0.83 -1.77
N SER A 131 3.10 0.91 -3.05
CA SER A 131 4.43 0.51 -3.51
C SER A 131 5.55 1.45 -3.07
N ARG A 132 5.23 2.63 -2.55
CA ARG A 132 6.21 3.65 -2.12
C ARG A 132 6.25 3.83 -0.61
N TYR A 133 5.21 3.48 0.13
CA TYR A 133 5.24 3.48 1.59
C TYR A 133 6.04 2.33 2.15
N ALA A 134 6.78 2.56 3.22
CA ALA A 134 7.49 1.55 3.98
C ALA A 134 6.50 0.68 4.78
N GLU A 135 5.68 -0.13 4.08
CA GLU A 135 4.68 -1.02 4.66
C GLU A 135 4.94 -2.48 4.31
N LEU A 136 4.54 -3.38 5.20
CA LEU A 136 4.67 -4.82 5.02
C LEU A 136 3.79 -5.34 3.86
N ASP A 137 2.69 -4.63 3.57
CA ASP A 137 1.69 -4.99 2.57
C ASP A 137 2.26 -5.05 1.15
N ALA A 138 3.30 -4.25 0.86
CA ALA A 138 3.92 -4.27 -0.46
C ALA A 138 4.62 -5.61 -0.74
N LEU A 139 5.49 -6.04 0.18
CA LEU A 139 6.15 -7.35 0.11
C LEU A 139 5.14 -8.50 0.18
N LEU A 140 4.12 -8.37 1.02
CA LEU A 140 3.04 -9.35 1.08
C LEU A 140 2.38 -9.54 -0.30
N ALA A 141 1.97 -8.45 -0.95
CA ALA A 141 1.36 -8.50 -2.27
C ALA A 141 2.31 -9.05 -3.33
N LEU A 142 3.61 -8.75 -3.25
CA LEU A 142 4.62 -9.37 -4.12
C LEU A 142 4.63 -10.89 -3.97
N PHE A 143 4.76 -11.39 -2.75
CA PHE A 143 4.86 -12.82 -2.50
C PHE A 143 3.57 -13.57 -2.82
N THR A 144 2.40 -12.99 -2.54
CA THR A 144 1.12 -13.62 -2.91
C THR A 144 0.92 -13.64 -4.42
N THR A 145 1.30 -12.57 -5.13
CA THR A 145 1.28 -12.52 -6.61
C THR A 145 2.26 -13.51 -7.23
N ALA A 146 3.47 -13.61 -6.65
CA ALA A 146 4.48 -14.56 -7.08
C ALA A 146 4.03 -16.01 -6.86
N ALA A 147 3.39 -16.30 -5.72
CA ALA A 147 2.77 -17.59 -5.45
C ALA A 147 1.72 -17.93 -6.51
N VAL A 148 0.80 -17.01 -6.82
CA VAL A 148 -0.19 -17.22 -7.90
C VAL A 148 0.50 -17.48 -9.25
N TYR A 149 1.54 -16.72 -9.59
CA TYR A 149 2.28 -16.91 -10.82
C TYR A 149 2.93 -18.30 -10.91
N PHE A 150 3.64 -18.72 -9.85
CA PHE A 150 4.32 -20.02 -9.83
C PHE A 150 3.34 -21.20 -9.75
N PHE A 151 2.20 -21.04 -9.08
CA PHE A 151 1.12 -22.01 -9.13
C PHE A 151 0.68 -22.24 -10.59
N TRP A 152 0.39 -21.18 -11.34
CA TRP A 152 -0.03 -21.31 -12.75
C TRP A 152 1.07 -21.89 -13.66
N LYS A 153 2.34 -21.56 -13.40
CA LYS A 153 3.49 -22.20 -14.07
C LYS A 153 3.53 -23.71 -13.83
N GLY A 154 3.31 -24.14 -12.58
CA GLY A 154 3.26 -25.57 -12.23
C GLY A 154 2.04 -26.27 -12.81
N TYR A 155 0.88 -25.63 -12.71
CA TYR A 155 -0.41 -26.12 -13.19
C TYR A 155 -0.41 -26.36 -14.72
N ARG A 156 0.21 -25.47 -15.50
CA ARG A 156 0.31 -25.61 -16.97
C ARG A 156 1.53 -26.43 -17.44
N SER A 157 2.47 -26.78 -16.56
CA SER A 157 3.67 -27.53 -16.94
C SER A 157 3.54 -29.00 -16.58
N SER A 158 3.90 -29.89 -17.50
CA SER A 158 4.02 -31.33 -17.22
C SER A 158 5.40 -31.69 -16.64
N SER A 159 6.47 -31.23 -17.29
CA SER A 159 7.86 -31.67 -17.00
C SER A 159 8.56 -30.96 -15.84
N ARG A 160 8.15 -29.72 -15.49
CA ARG A 160 8.80 -28.93 -14.41
C ARG A 160 7.83 -28.51 -13.30
N ALA A 161 6.68 -29.17 -13.21
CA ALA A 161 5.64 -28.85 -12.23
C ALA A 161 6.18 -28.75 -10.80
N GLY A 162 6.98 -29.74 -10.38
CA GLY A 162 7.55 -29.78 -9.02
C GLY A 162 8.40 -28.55 -8.68
N VAL A 163 9.26 -28.10 -9.60
CA VAL A 163 10.10 -26.89 -9.41
C VAL A 163 9.24 -25.64 -9.23
N TRP A 164 8.21 -25.49 -10.07
CA TRP A 164 7.30 -24.35 -9.97
C TRP A 164 6.48 -24.40 -8.68
N TYR A 165 6.05 -25.59 -8.25
CA TYR A 165 5.38 -25.75 -6.97
C TYR A 165 6.32 -25.49 -5.78
N SER A 166 7.62 -25.82 -5.87
CA SER A 166 8.62 -25.42 -4.86
C SER A 166 8.71 -23.91 -4.72
N LEU A 167 8.76 -23.19 -5.84
CA LEU A 167 8.76 -21.73 -5.83
C LEU A 167 7.43 -21.17 -5.32
N PHE A 168 6.29 -21.79 -5.63
CA PHE A 168 4.99 -21.43 -5.04
C PHE A 168 5.01 -21.52 -3.50
N TYR A 169 5.44 -22.65 -2.94
CA TYR A 169 5.51 -22.83 -1.48
C TYR A 169 6.54 -21.93 -0.82
N LEU A 170 7.68 -21.69 -1.49
CA LEU A 170 8.68 -20.71 -1.04
C LEU A 170 8.06 -19.32 -0.91
N MET A 171 7.31 -18.86 -1.93
CA MET A 171 6.65 -17.55 -1.89
C MET A 171 5.55 -17.48 -0.82
N LEU A 172 4.77 -18.55 -0.61
CA LEU A 172 3.84 -18.61 0.52
C LEU A 172 4.56 -18.43 1.87
N GLY A 173 5.74 -19.06 2.02
CA GLY A 173 6.55 -18.96 3.21
C GLY A 173 7.08 -17.55 3.44
N CYS A 174 7.61 -16.91 2.39
CA CYS A 174 8.07 -15.51 2.46
C CYS A 174 6.92 -14.54 2.78
N GLY A 175 5.73 -14.75 2.21
CA GLY A 175 4.53 -13.98 2.55
C GLY A 175 4.15 -14.13 4.03
N MET A 176 4.17 -15.36 4.55
CA MET A 176 3.90 -15.62 5.97
C MET A 176 4.97 -15.01 6.89
N MET A 177 6.23 -15.07 6.49
CA MET A 177 7.34 -14.39 7.17
C MET A 177 7.31 -12.85 7.04
N THR A 178 6.39 -12.30 6.25
CA THR A 178 6.15 -10.86 6.16
C THR A 178 5.01 -10.43 7.09
N LYS A 179 3.82 -11.06 7.00
CA LYS A 179 2.62 -10.58 7.71
C LYS A 179 1.85 -11.66 8.49
N GLY A 180 2.46 -12.82 8.69
CA GLY A 180 1.82 -13.96 9.35
C GLY A 180 0.85 -14.73 8.45
N PRO A 181 0.02 -15.62 9.04
CA PRO A 181 -0.82 -16.57 8.30
C PRO A 181 -1.80 -15.93 7.31
N PHE A 182 -2.14 -14.66 7.52
CA PHE A 182 -2.99 -13.88 6.62
C PHE A 182 -2.44 -13.85 5.18
N ALA A 183 -1.15 -14.06 4.99
CA ALA A 183 -0.55 -14.14 3.67
C ALA A 183 -1.05 -15.31 2.82
N LEU A 184 -1.52 -16.38 3.45
CA LEU A 184 -1.97 -17.59 2.75
C LEU A 184 -3.33 -17.41 2.08
N THR A 185 -4.18 -16.53 2.61
CA THR A 185 -5.58 -16.40 2.15
C THR A 185 -5.63 -15.86 0.72
N PHE A 186 -4.83 -14.82 0.42
CA PHE A 186 -4.79 -14.15 -0.88
C PHE A 186 -4.58 -15.08 -2.09
N PRO A 187 -3.56 -15.97 -2.09
CA PRO A 187 -3.37 -16.94 -3.16
C PRO A 187 -4.26 -18.19 -3.02
N LEU A 188 -4.52 -18.68 -1.79
CA LEU A 188 -5.24 -19.95 -1.63
C LEU A 188 -6.74 -19.85 -1.91
N ILE A 189 -7.40 -18.73 -1.58
CA ILE A 189 -8.81 -18.51 -1.92
C ILE A 189 -9.07 -18.70 -3.42
N PRO A 190 -8.38 -17.99 -4.33
CA PRO A 190 -8.59 -18.19 -5.76
C PRO A 190 -8.12 -19.55 -6.26
N ILE A 191 -6.99 -20.06 -5.78
CA ILE A 191 -6.44 -21.35 -6.25
C ILE A 191 -7.39 -22.50 -5.88
N LEU A 192 -7.78 -22.60 -4.62
CA LEU A 192 -8.68 -23.65 -4.15
C LEU A 192 -10.06 -23.48 -4.79
N GLY A 193 -10.63 -22.27 -4.76
CA GLY A 193 -11.91 -21.99 -5.41
C GLY A 193 -11.91 -22.42 -6.89
N PHE A 194 -10.86 -22.08 -7.63
CA PHE A 194 -10.70 -22.49 -9.02
C PHE A 194 -10.61 -24.01 -9.17
N LEU A 195 -9.75 -24.69 -8.41
CA LEU A 195 -9.56 -26.13 -8.51
C LEU A 195 -10.83 -26.91 -8.15
N PHE A 196 -11.59 -26.46 -7.15
CA PHE A 196 -12.85 -27.12 -6.78
C PHE A 196 -13.95 -26.87 -7.81
N ILE A 197 -14.14 -25.63 -8.27
CA ILE A 197 -15.16 -25.29 -9.27
C ILE A 197 -14.83 -25.94 -10.63
N ALA A 198 -13.56 -25.98 -11.02
CA ALA A 198 -13.10 -26.64 -12.24
C ALA A 198 -13.04 -28.19 -12.12
N LYS A 199 -13.30 -28.76 -10.93
CA LYS A 199 -13.19 -30.19 -10.61
C LYS A 199 -11.78 -30.78 -10.81
N GLU A 200 -10.75 -29.97 -10.60
CA GLU A 200 -9.34 -30.32 -10.74
C GLU A 200 -8.59 -30.41 -9.40
N HIS A 201 -9.32 -30.46 -8.29
CA HIS A 201 -8.80 -30.59 -6.92
C HIS A 201 -7.86 -31.79 -6.71
N LYS A 202 -7.93 -32.83 -7.56
CA LYS A 202 -7.00 -33.98 -7.54
C LYS A 202 -5.53 -33.57 -7.66
N ILE A 203 -5.23 -32.40 -8.23
CA ILE A 203 -3.86 -31.86 -8.29
C ILE A 203 -3.25 -31.70 -6.89
N LEU A 204 -4.06 -31.33 -5.89
CA LEU A 204 -3.61 -31.12 -4.52
C LEU A 204 -3.06 -32.39 -3.86
N ALA A 205 -3.50 -33.57 -4.31
CA ALA A 205 -3.03 -34.86 -3.79
C ALA A 205 -1.81 -35.42 -4.57
N GLN A 206 -1.38 -34.77 -5.64
CA GLN A 206 -0.28 -35.27 -6.46
C GLN A 206 1.06 -35.05 -5.74
N ARG A 207 1.95 -36.05 -5.79
CA ARG A 207 3.30 -35.97 -5.19
C ARG A 207 4.08 -34.74 -5.67
N ARG A 208 3.95 -34.39 -6.96
CA ARG A 208 4.58 -33.20 -7.56
C ARG A 208 4.10 -31.89 -6.96
N PHE A 209 2.93 -31.85 -6.33
CA PHE A 209 2.40 -30.69 -5.60
C PHE A 209 2.71 -30.79 -4.11
N LEU A 210 2.46 -31.94 -3.47
CA LEU A 210 2.62 -32.11 -2.02
C LEU A 210 4.07 -32.05 -1.53
N ILE A 211 5.00 -32.75 -2.19
CA ILE A 211 6.40 -32.85 -1.73
C ILE A 211 7.07 -31.46 -1.66
N PRO A 212 6.89 -30.57 -2.66
CA PRO A 212 7.38 -29.20 -2.59
C PRO A 212 6.91 -28.36 -1.39
N SER A 213 5.89 -28.77 -0.64
CA SER A 213 5.47 -28.06 0.58
C SER A 213 6.57 -27.95 1.63
N VAL A 214 7.59 -28.82 1.59
CA VAL A 214 8.77 -28.72 2.45
C VAL A 214 9.45 -27.34 2.38
N PHE A 215 9.45 -26.68 1.21
CA PHE A 215 10.04 -25.34 1.05
C PHE A 215 9.29 -24.25 1.82
N PHE A 216 7.98 -24.42 2.04
CA PHE A 216 7.21 -23.53 2.89
C PHE A 216 7.68 -23.66 4.35
N PHE A 217 7.77 -24.88 4.85
CA PHE A 217 8.19 -25.15 6.23
C PHE A 217 9.65 -24.76 6.48
N MET A 218 10.54 -24.96 5.50
CA MET A 218 11.93 -24.52 5.59
C MET A 218 12.07 -23.01 5.78
N VAL A 219 11.18 -22.20 5.21
CA VAL A 219 11.18 -20.74 5.39
C VAL A 219 10.50 -20.33 6.68
N VAL A 220 9.36 -20.97 6.99
CA VAL A 220 8.48 -20.51 8.07
C VAL A 220 8.90 -21.02 9.44
N LEU A 221 9.35 -22.27 9.58
CA LEU A 221 9.60 -22.88 10.89
C LEU A 221 10.82 -22.35 11.65
N PRO A 222 11.96 -22.00 11.02
CA PRO A 222 13.15 -21.63 11.76
C PRO A 222 12.96 -20.43 12.71
N TRP A 223 12.27 -19.39 12.25
CA TRP A 223 12.05 -18.18 13.04
C TRP A 223 11.15 -18.38 14.29
N PRO A 224 9.90 -18.88 14.17
CA PRO A 224 9.05 -19.09 15.34
C PRO A 224 9.65 -20.10 16.32
N LEU A 225 10.36 -21.14 15.84
CA LEU A 225 11.05 -22.09 16.72
C LEU A 225 12.18 -21.38 17.50
N ALA A 226 13.01 -20.58 16.84
CA ALA A 226 14.06 -19.82 17.51
C ALA A 226 13.51 -18.77 18.49
N VAL A 227 12.38 -18.13 18.17
CA VAL A 227 11.67 -17.23 19.09
C VAL A 227 11.11 -18.00 20.29
N MET A 228 10.52 -19.19 20.09
CA MET A 228 9.96 -20.01 21.17
C MET A 228 11.00 -20.49 22.18
N VAL A 229 12.27 -20.63 21.77
CA VAL A 229 13.38 -20.94 22.70
C VAL A 229 13.57 -19.82 23.72
N GLN A 230 13.40 -18.55 23.32
CA GLN A 230 13.55 -17.39 24.19
C GLN A 230 12.22 -16.97 24.85
N TYR A 231 11.10 -17.18 24.16
CA TYR A 231 9.75 -16.82 24.58
C TYR A 231 8.82 -18.04 24.43
N PRO A 232 8.80 -18.97 25.41
CA PRO A 232 8.02 -20.21 25.32
C PRO A 232 6.53 -20.00 25.03
N GLU A 233 5.99 -18.86 25.44
CA GLU A 233 4.58 -18.49 25.29
C GLU A 233 4.24 -17.82 23.94
N PHE A 234 5.20 -17.72 23.02
CA PHE A 234 5.03 -17.06 21.72
C PHE A 234 3.85 -17.63 20.90
N TYR A 235 3.57 -18.92 21.03
CA TYR A 235 2.44 -19.55 20.33
C TYR A 235 1.07 -18.94 20.71
N LYS A 236 0.90 -18.50 21.96
CA LYS A 236 -0.32 -17.81 22.41
C LYS A 236 -0.49 -16.48 21.69
N LEU A 237 0.60 -15.74 21.49
CA LEU A 237 0.59 -14.49 20.74
C LEU A 237 0.25 -14.72 19.25
N VAL A 238 0.80 -15.76 18.63
CA VAL A 238 0.47 -16.12 17.24
C VAL A 238 -1.01 -16.46 17.10
N LEU A 239 -1.58 -17.22 18.05
CA LEU A 239 -3.01 -17.53 18.10
C LEU A 239 -3.85 -16.26 18.29
N TRP A 240 -3.43 -15.35 19.18
CA TRP A 240 -4.10 -14.08 19.42
C TRP A 240 -4.13 -13.21 18.15
N GLU A 241 -2.98 -12.99 17.52
CA GLU A 241 -2.84 -12.17 16.31
C GLU A 241 -3.55 -12.77 15.10
N THR A 242 -3.73 -14.10 15.04
CA THR A 242 -4.30 -14.78 13.87
C THR A 242 -5.80 -15.02 14.02
N VAL A 243 -6.23 -15.65 15.12
CA VAL A 243 -7.61 -16.13 15.30
C VAL A 243 -8.43 -15.09 16.04
N ILE A 244 -7.95 -14.66 17.21
CA ILE A 244 -8.74 -13.80 18.09
C ILE A 244 -8.88 -12.41 17.47
N ARG A 245 -7.79 -11.81 16.99
CA ARG A 245 -7.83 -10.50 16.34
C ARG A 245 -8.76 -10.47 15.12
N ALA A 246 -8.78 -11.55 14.34
CA ALA A 246 -9.69 -11.69 13.19
C ALA A 246 -11.16 -11.76 13.63
N ALA A 247 -11.43 -12.49 14.72
CA ALA A 247 -12.78 -12.73 15.24
C ALA A 247 -13.34 -11.57 16.10
N THR A 248 -12.54 -10.89 16.92
CA THR A 248 -13.04 -9.91 17.90
C THR A 248 -12.90 -8.46 17.45
N GLY A 249 -12.04 -8.15 16.47
CA GLY A 249 -11.88 -6.80 15.95
C GLY A 249 -11.39 -5.80 17.01
N TYR A 250 -10.34 -6.13 17.76
CA TYR A 250 -9.83 -5.30 18.88
C TYR A 250 -9.46 -3.84 18.50
N VAL A 251 -9.12 -3.57 17.23
CA VAL A 251 -8.79 -2.23 16.71
C VAL A 251 -9.28 -2.09 15.25
N HIS A 252 -9.76 -0.91 14.87
CA HIS A 252 -10.30 -0.57 13.53
C HIS A 252 -11.49 -1.44 13.12
N GLN A 253 -12.54 -1.42 13.95
CA GLN A 253 -13.82 -2.02 13.58
C GLN A 253 -14.49 -1.15 12.52
N GLU A 254 -14.88 -1.79 11.43
CA GLU A 254 -15.46 -1.14 10.28
C GLU A 254 -16.60 -2.03 9.74
N PRO A 255 -17.64 -1.46 9.11
CA PRO A 255 -18.78 -2.22 8.63
C PRO A 255 -18.38 -3.23 7.54
N PHE A 256 -19.22 -4.25 7.30
CA PHE A 256 -18.94 -5.28 6.29
C PHE A 256 -18.76 -4.70 4.87
N TYR A 257 -19.44 -3.58 4.57
CA TYR A 257 -19.35 -2.88 3.29
C TYR A 257 -18.14 -1.94 3.16
N TYR A 258 -17.28 -1.84 4.19
CA TYR A 258 -16.12 -0.94 4.21
C TYR A 258 -15.27 -1.03 2.94
N TYR A 259 -14.89 -2.24 2.52
CA TYR A 259 -14.06 -2.41 1.33
C TYR A 259 -14.77 -1.98 0.05
N PHE A 260 -16.08 -2.22 -0.07
CA PHE A 260 -16.87 -1.73 -1.19
C PHE A 260 -16.94 -0.19 -1.22
N ALA A 261 -16.99 0.45 -0.05
CA ALA A 261 -16.94 1.91 0.07
C ALA A 261 -15.56 2.49 -0.25
N GLN A 262 -14.47 1.76 0.02
CA GLN A 262 -13.10 2.20 -0.29
C GLN A 262 -12.71 1.95 -1.77
N LEU A 263 -13.29 0.94 -2.43
CA LEU A 263 -12.95 0.59 -3.81
C LEU A 263 -12.91 1.78 -4.79
N PRO A 264 -13.88 2.74 -4.78
CA PRO A 264 -13.83 3.89 -5.67
C PRO A 264 -12.61 4.78 -5.47
N ARG A 265 -12.20 5.00 -4.22
CA ARG A 265 -11.01 5.79 -3.89
C ARG A 265 -9.74 5.05 -4.30
N GLU A 266 -9.62 3.79 -3.89
CA GLU A 266 -8.37 3.04 -4.05
C GLU A 266 -8.13 2.61 -5.50
N PHE A 267 -9.19 2.28 -6.24
CA PHE A 267 -9.09 1.86 -7.64
C PHE A 267 -9.34 2.99 -8.63
N PHE A 268 -9.42 4.25 -8.19
CA PHE A 268 -9.49 5.37 -9.12
C PHE A 268 -8.27 5.38 -10.05
N PRO A 269 -8.44 5.59 -11.38
CA PRO A 269 -9.68 5.88 -12.11
C PRO A 269 -10.44 4.65 -12.64
N TRP A 270 -9.91 3.46 -12.42
CA TRP A 270 -10.34 2.21 -13.03
C TRP A 270 -11.61 1.62 -12.43
N ILE A 271 -12.07 2.12 -11.27
CA ILE A 271 -13.31 1.68 -10.62
C ILE A 271 -14.52 1.72 -11.58
N PHE A 272 -14.61 2.70 -12.47
CA PHE A 272 -15.76 2.82 -13.39
C PHE A 272 -15.82 1.67 -14.41
N LEU A 273 -14.68 1.05 -14.72
CA LEU A 273 -14.60 -0.08 -15.64
C LEU A 273 -14.69 -1.41 -14.91
N LEU A 274 -14.40 -1.46 -13.62
CA LEU A 274 -14.22 -2.72 -12.88
C LEU A 274 -15.51 -3.55 -12.75
N PRO A 275 -16.68 -3.01 -12.38
CA PRO A 275 -17.95 -3.76 -12.38
C PRO A 275 -18.34 -4.24 -13.78
N CYS A 276 -18.15 -3.40 -14.80
CA CYS A 276 -18.45 -3.74 -16.18
C CYS A 276 -17.51 -4.84 -16.70
N ALA A 277 -16.22 -4.77 -16.36
CA ALA A 277 -15.24 -5.80 -16.66
C ALA A 277 -15.63 -7.15 -16.02
N ALA A 278 -16.07 -7.15 -14.76
CA ALA A 278 -16.57 -8.35 -14.10
C ALA A 278 -17.82 -8.93 -14.80
N GLY A 279 -18.78 -8.08 -15.18
CA GLY A 279 -19.97 -8.51 -15.93
C GLY A 279 -19.63 -9.09 -17.30
N VAL A 280 -18.70 -8.46 -18.03
CA VAL A 280 -18.23 -8.93 -19.35
C VAL A 280 -17.45 -10.24 -19.22
N ALA A 281 -16.65 -10.40 -18.17
CA ALA A 281 -15.91 -11.63 -17.90
C ALA A 281 -16.85 -12.84 -17.69
N LEU A 282 -18.06 -12.61 -17.17
CA LEU A 282 -19.10 -13.63 -17.00
C LEU A 282 -19.97 -13.84 -18.24
N SER A 283 -19.85 -12.99 -19.26
CA SER A 283 -20.67 -13.04 -20.48
C SER A 283 -20.17 -14.07 -21.50
N SER A 284 -21.03 -14.40 -22.47
CA SER A 284 -20.68 -15.28 -23.60
C SER A 284 -19.53 -14.74 -24.46
N ARG A 285 -19.25 -13.43 -24.44
CA ARG A 285 -18.16 -12.78 -25.19
C ARG A 285 -16.78 -13.27 -24.78
N CYS A 286 -16.64 -13.73 -23.55
CA CYS A 286 -15.38 -14.21 -22.98
C CYS A 286 -15.35 -15.73 -22.80
N ARG A 287 -16.27 -16.47 -23.45
CA ARG A 287 -16.37 -17.94 -23.32
C ARG A 287 -15.04 -18.69 -23.52
N PRO A 288 -14.16 -18.33 -24.47
CA PRO A 288 -12.87 -19.01 -24.64
C PRO A 288 -11.92 -18.84 -23.44
N LEU A 289 -12.06 -17.77 -22.66
CA LEU A 289 -11.19 -17.42 -21.53
C LEU A 289 -11.88 -17.65 -20.17
N ARG A 290 -13.00 -18.38 -20.16
CA ARG A 290 -13.87 -18.50 -18.99
C ARG A 290 -13.14 -19.08 -17.77
N ARG A 291 -12.20 -20.01 -17.98
CA ARG A 291 -11.46 -20.67 -16.88
C ARG A 291 -10.47 -19.69 -16.22
N GLU A 292 -9.69 -18.98 -17.02
CA GLU A 292 -8.73 -17.99 -16.54
C GLU A 292 -9.43 -16.80 -15.90
N LEU A 293 -10.53 -16.33 -16.49
CA LEU A 293 -11.35 -15.26 -15.92
C LEU A 293 -12.05 -15.67 -14.63
N LEU A 294 -12.50 -16.93 -14.51
CA LEU A 294 -13.02 -17.46 -13.25
C LEU A 294 -11.95 -17.36 -12.15
N PHE A 295 -10.72 -17.77 -12.43
CA PHE A 295 -9.62 -17.64 -11.46
C PHE A 295 -9.39 -16.18 -11.05
N VAL A 296 -9.31 -15.25 -12.01
CA VAL A 296 -9.11 -13.82 -11.73
C VAL A 296 -10.27 -13.22 -10.94
N LEU A 297 -11.51 -13.62 -11.25
CA LEU A 297 -12.71 -13.20 -10.51
C LEU A 297 -12.70 -13.74 -9.07
N LEU A 298 -12.33 -14.99 -8.85
CA LEU A 298 -12.17 -15.55 -7.51
C LEU A 298 -11.04 -14.86 -6.75
N TRP A 299 -9.98 -14.43 -7.43
CA TRP A 299 -8.88 -13.72 -6.80
C TRP A 299 -9.34 -12.34 -6.36
N PHE A 300 -10.05 -11.62 -7.22
CA PHE A 300 -10.59 -10.30 -6.88
C PHE A 300 -11.76 -10.40 -5.88
N LEU A 301 -12.89 -10.99 -6.29
CA LEU A 301 -14.12 -11.04 -5.51
C LEU A 301 -14.03 -11.95 -4.29
N GLY A 302 -13.37 -13.10 -4.41
CA GLY A 302 -13.24 -14.04 -3.28
C GLY A 302 -12.45 -13.42 -2.13
N ASN A 303 -11.34 -12.73 -2.43
CA ASN A 303 -10.59 -12.01 -1.40
C ASN A 303 -11.32 -10.76 -0.91
N LEU A 304 -12.03 -10.04 -1.78
CA LEU A 304 -12.82 -8.89 -1.36
C LEU A 304 -13.91 -9.30 -0.35
N VAL A 305 -14.64 -10.39 -0.64
CA VAL A 305 -15.63 -10.96 0.29
C VAL A 305 -14.95 -11.42 1.57
N PHE A 306 -13.85 -12.14 1.48
CA PHE A 306 -13.10 -12.59 2.66
C PHE A 306 -12.70 -11.42 3.56
N LEU A 307 -12.12 -10.35 2.99
CA LEU A 307 -11.76 -9.14 3.71
C LEU A 307 -12.98 -8.47 4.37
N SER A 308 -14.10 -8.40 3.66
CA SER A 308 -15.35 -7.83 4.17
C SER A 308 -15.94 -8.58 5.37
N LEU A 309 -15.70 -9.89 5.47
CA LEU A 309 -16.15 -10.73 6.58
C LEU A 309 -15.31 -10.58 7.86
N LEU A 310 -14.12 -9.98 7.80
CA LEU A 310 -13.25 -9.78 8.96
C LEU A 310 -13.69 -8.56 9.78
N ASN A 311 -13.59 -8.63 11.11
CA ASN A 311 -13.98 -7.51 11.97
C ASN A 311 -12.97 -6.35 11.98
N SER A 312 -11.67 -6.65 12.00
CA SER A 312 -10.62 -5.63 11.90
C SER A 312 -10.30 -5.35 10.43
N LYS A 313 -10.57 -4.11 9.97
CA LYS A 313 -10.36 -3.72 8.56
C LYS A 313 -9.40 -2.55 8.45
N ARG A 314 -8.57 -2.59 7.41
CA ARG A 314 -7.72 -1.48 6.97
C ARG A 314 -7.69 -1.45 5.44
N ASP A 315 -7.72 -0.25 4.89
CA ASP A 315 -7.75 0.04 3.44
C ASP A 315 -6.64 -0.68 2.67
N TYR A 316 -5.41 -0.64 3.17
CA TYR A 316 -4.24 -1.20 2.51
C TYR A 316 -4.27 -2.72 2.32
N TYR A 317 -5.16 -3.46 2.97
CA TYR A 317 -5.35 -4.89 2.67
C TYR A 317 -5.85 -5.13 1.24
N LEU A 318 -6.48 -4.13 0.61
CA LEU A 318 -6.87 -4.18 -0.81
C LEU A 318 -5.66 -4.26 -1.74
N PHE A 319 -4.45 -3.92 -1.30
CA PHE A 319 -3.28 -3.87 -2.18
C PHE A 319 -2.97 -5.23 -2.81
N SER A 320 -3.16 -6.32 -2.06
CA SER A 320 -2.94 -7.69 -2.53
C SER A 320 -3.97 -8.17 -3.58
N VAL A 321 -5.07 -7.45 -3.78
CA VAL A 321 -6.07 -7.75 -4.83
C VAL A 321 -5.93 -6.86 -6.07
N THR A 322 -5.05 -5.84 -6.04
CA THR A 322 -4.82 -4.95 -7.18
C THR A 322 -4.36 -5.66 -8.46
N PRO A 323 -3.51 -6.72 -8.42
CA PRO A 323 -3.12 -7.45 -9.63
C PRO A 323 -4.30 -8.13 -10.31
N ALA A 324 -5.23 -8.68 -9.52
CA ALA A 324 -6.41 -9.35 -10.03
C ALA A 324 -7.35 -8.36 -10.75
N ALA A 325 -7.60 -7.20 -10.15
CA ALA A 325 -8.40 -6.14 -10.77
C ALA A 325 -7.77 -5.65 -12.08
N ALA A 326 -6.45 -5.44 -12.10
CA ALA A 326 -5.74 -5.02 -13.29
C ALA A 326 -5.78 -6.07 -14.41
N LEU A 327 -5.62 -7.35 -14.08
CA LEU A 327 -5.76 -8.46 -15.03
C LEU A 327 -7.18 -8.56 -15.58
N LEU A 328 -8.20 -8.37 -14.73
CA LEU A 328 -9.60 -8.42 -15.15
C LEU A 328 -9.90 -7.34 -16.19
N ILE A 329 -9.51 -6.09 -15.92
CA ILE A 329 -9.68 -4.98 -16.86
C ILE A 329 -8.86 -5.22 -18.13
N GLY A 330 -7.58 -5.58 -18.00
CA GLY A 330 -6.72 -5.84 -19.16
C GLY A 330 -7.21 -6.97 -20.06
N ALA A 331 -7.72 -8.06 -19.49
CA ALA A 331 -8.23 -9.22 -20.23
C ALA A 331 -9.56 -8.94 -20.92
N THR A 332 -10.42 -8.12 -20.31
CA THR A 332 -11.74 -7.77 -20.84
C THR A 332 -11.77 -6.49 -21.66
N TRP A 333 -10.65 -5.77 -21.82
CA TRP A 333 -10.60 -4.45 -22.45
C TRP A 333 -11.29 -4.37 -23.82
N GLU A 334 -10.95 -5.28 -24.74
CA GLU A 334 -11.54 -5.29 -26.09
C GLU A 334 -13.05 -5.65 -26.05
N PRO A 335 -13.49 -6.77 -25.41
CA PRO A 335 -14.91 -7.09 -25.26
C PRO A 335 -15.73 -6.04 -24.51
N LEU A 336 -15.15 -5.44 -23.47
CA LEU A 336 -15.77 -4.39 -22.66
C LEU A 336 -16.06 -3.18 -23.50
N TRP A 337 -15.08 -2.70 -24.27
CA TRP A 337 -15.27 -1.52 -25.08
C TRP A 337 -16.27 -1.75 -26.22
N ALA A 338 -16.28 -2.95 -26.82
CA ALA A 338 -17.30 -3.32 -27.79
C ALA A 338 -18.70 -3.29 -27.16
N TRP A 339 -18.86 -3.86 -25.97
CA TRP A 339 -20.13 -3.86 -25.22
C TRP A 339 -20.59 -2.44 -24.84
N VAL A 340 -19.68 -1.60 -24.35
CA VAL A 340 -19.95 -0.19 -24.02
C VAL A 340 -20.43 0.55 -25.26
N GLN A 341 -19.75 0.37 -26.39
CA GLN A 341 -20.11 1.03 -27.64
C GLN A 341 -21.50 0.61 -28.14
N GLU A 342 -21.82 -0.68 -28.13
CA GLU A 342 -23.13 -1.18 -28.57
C GLU A 342 -24.28 -0.60 -27.74
N ARG A 343 -24.11 -0.52 -26.41
CA ARG A 343 -25.13 0.01 -25.51
C ARG A 343 -25.27 1.53 -25.58
N ILE A 344 -24.15 2.25 -25.69
CA ILE A 344 -24.17 3.71 -25.73
C ILE A 344 -24.52 4.22 -27.13
N ALA A 345 -24.31 3.45 -28.21
CA ALA A 345 -24.58 3.87 -29.60
C ALA A 345 -25.98 4.48 -29.81
N HIS A 346 -27.00 3.92 -29.15
CA HIS A 346 -28.39 4.39 -29.24
C HIS A 346 -28.66 5.67 -28.42
N TRP A 347 -27.95 5.87 -27.30
CA TRP A 347 -28.08 7.04 -26.44
C TRP A 347 -27.03 8.13 -26.73
N MET A 348 -26.10 7.83 -27.64
CA MET A 348 -24.93 8.63 -27.96
C MET A 348 -25.28 10.09 -28.31
N PRO A 349 -26.37 10.43 -29.03
CA PRO A 349 -26.70 11.83 -29.34
C PRO A 349 -27.11 12.65 -28.12
N ILE A 350 -27.80 12.03 -27.15
CA ILE A 350 -28.32 12.67 -25.94
C ILE A 350 -27.22 12.79 -24.89
N PHE A 351 -26.50 11.68 -24.63
CA PHE A 351 -25.30 11.72 -23.78
C PHE A 351 -24.23 12.63 -24.36
N ARG A 352 -24.08 12.75 -25.69
CA ARG A 352 -23.10 13.63 -26.35
C ARG A 352 -23.16 15.08 -25.89
N ASN A 353 -24.35 15.67 -25.80
CA ASN A 353 -24.47 17.08 -25.42
C ASN A 353 -24.37 17.27 -23.90
N LEU A 354 -24.89 16.31 -23.12
CA LEU A 354 -24.79 16.32 -21.64
C LEU A 354 -23.37 16.05 -21.13
N ILE A 355 -22.62 15.19 -21.81
CA ILE A 355 -21.25 14.79 -21.44
C ILE A 355 -20.24 15.88 -21.83
N VAL A 356 -20.40 16.53 -23.00
CA VAL A 356 -19.56 17.65 -23.43
C VAL A 356 -19.90 18.91 -22.64
N GLY A 357 -21.19 19.23 -22.48
CA GLY A 357 -21.65 20.35 -21.64
C GLY A 357 -21.26 20.14 -20.18
N GLY A 358 -21.48 18.94 -19.64
CA GLY A 358 -21.04 18.55 -18.30
C GLY A 358 -19.52 18.63 -18.14
N GLY A 359 -18.74 18.09 -19.08
CA GLY A 359 -17.28 18.17 -19.06
C GLY A 359 -16.73 19.61 -19.13
N MET A 360 -17.38 20.50 -19.91
CA MET A 360 -17.05 21.93 -19.94
C MET A 360 -17.44 22.64 -18.64
N ILE A 361 -18.62 22.36 -18.08
CA ILE A 361 -19.05 22.90 -16.78
C ILE A 361 -18.09 22.46 -15.68
N CYS A 362 -17.66 21.20 -15.70
CA CYS A 362 -16.67 20.63 -14.80
C CYS A 362 -15.32 21.36 -14.89
N LEU A 363 -14.82 21.59 -16.10
CA LEU A 363 -13.58 22.34 -16.35
C LEU A 363 -13.70 23.79 -15.88
N VAL A 364 -14.79 24.49 -16.22
CA VAL A 364 -15.02 25.88 -15.83
C VAL A 364 -15.22 26.00 -14.32
N ALA A 365 -16.00 25.12 -13.70
CA ALA A 365 -16.16 25.09 -12.24
C ALA A 365 -14.84 24.83 -11.52
N SER A 366 -13.98 23.94 -12.06
CA SER A 366 -12.65 23.69 -11.50
C SER A 366 -11.69 24.87 -11.65
N ALA A 367 -11.79 25.64 -12.75
CA ALA A 367 -11.01 26.85 -12.97
C ALA A 367 -11.48 28.01 -12.08
N LEU A 368 -12.79 28.11 -11.83
CA LEU A 368 -13.41 29.14 -10.99
C LEU A 368 -13.28 28.87 -9.49
N ALA A 369 -13.19 27.61 -9.07
CA ALA A 369 -13.07 27.22 -7.66
C ALA A 369 -11.72 27.62 -7.00
N GLY A 370 -10.77 28.18 -7.76
CA GLY A 370 -9.51 28.68 -7.22
C GLY A 370 -8.59 27.56 -6.78
N ASN A 371 -7.63 27.22 -7.65
CA ASN A 371 -6.52 26.32 -7.40
C ASN A 371 -6.91 24.81 -7.29
N PRO A 372 -6.86 24.03 -8.40
CA PRO A 372 -7.13 22.58 -8.39
C PRO A 372 -6.12 21.76 -7.57
N ILE A 373 -5.09 22.42 -7.01
CA ILE A 373 -3.98 21.84 -6.25
C ILE A 373 -4.05 22.27 -4.77
N ALA A 374 -4.96 23.18 -4.38
CA ALA A 374 -5.12 23.60 -2.98
C ALA A 374 -5.85 22.52 -2.17
N VAL A 375 -5.12 21.46 -1.83
CA VAL A 375 -5.52 20.48 -0.82
C VAL A 375 -4.95 20.96 0.50
N ASN A 376 -5.78 21.58 1.33
CA ASN A 376 -5.47 21.64 2.75
C ASN A 376 -5.48 20.19 3.30
N PHE A 377 -4.50 19.89 4.16
CA PHE A 377 -4.51 18.88 5.23
C PHE A 377 -3.81 17.50 5.07
N PRO A 378 -3.27 16.98 6.20
CA PRO A 378 -2.43 15.78 6.27
C PRO A 378 -3.26 14.50 6.43
N ALA A 379 -3.79 13.95 5.33
CA ALA A 379 -4.17 12.53 5.16
C ALA A 379 -4.86 12.32 3.79
N ILE A 380 -4.18 12.71 2.71
CA ILE A 380 -4.48 12.43 1.28
C ILE A 380 -5.92 11.96 0.98
N HIS A 381 -6.89 12.87 1.01
CA HIS A 381 -8.09 12.77 0.17
C HIS A 381 -7.75 13.45 -1.16
N PHE A 382 -7.82 12.73 -2.28
CA PHE A 382 -7.69 13.35 -3.60
C PHE A 382 -8.81 14.42 -3.76
N PRO A 383 -8.62 15.54 -4.47
CA PRO A 383 -9.52 16.68 -4.44
C PRO A 383 -10.91 16.27 -4.97
N GLU A 384 -11.89 16.10 -4.07
CA GLU A 384 -13.08 15.28 -4.34
C GLU A 384 -13.98 15.81 -5.48
N ALA A 385 -13.93 17.10 -5.81
CA ALA A 385 -14.67 17.64 -6.95
C ALA A 385 -13.78 18.24 -8.04
N PRO A 386 -12.93 19.26 -7.82
CA PRO A 386 -12.37 20.01 -8.96
C PRO A 386 -11.40 19.19 -9.82
N SER A 387 -10.54 18.38 -9.21
CA SER A 387 -9.58 17.53 -9.94
C SER A 387 -10.25 16.35 -10.65
N LEU A 388 -11.26 15.76 -10.00
CA LEU A 388 -12.09 14.70 -10.56
C LEU A 388 -12.90 15.22 -11.75
N LEU A 389 -13.53 16.39 -11.60
CA LEU A 389 -14.29 17.08 -12.65
C LEU A 389 -13.36 17.46 -13.83
N PHE A 390 -12.15 17.95 -13.55
CA PHE A 390 -11.14 18.21 -14.58
C PHE A 390 -10.69 16.93 -15.30
N PHE A 391 -10.40 15.85 -14.55
CA PHE A 391 -10.03 14.54 -15.11
C PHE A 391 -11.14 13.98 -16.00
N VAL A 392 -12.37 13.97 -15.49
CA VAL A 392 -13.56 13.50 -16.20
C VAL A 392 -13.76 14.34 -17.46
N GLY A 393 -13.69 15.67 -17.37
CA GLY A 393 -13.74 16.58 -18.52
C GLY A 393 -12.68 16.26 -19.58
N LEU A 394 -11.43 16.05 -19.19
CA LEU A 394 -10.32 15.81 -20.12
C LEU A 394 -10.41 14.42 -20.79
N VAL A 395 -10.73 13.36 -20.04
CA VAL A 395 -10.93 12.00 -20.55
C VAL A 395 -12.11 11.91 -21.51
N ILE A 396 -13.13 12.75 -21.31
CA ILE A 396 -14.31 12.84 -22.17
C ILE A 396 -14.05 13.67 -23.43
N LEU A 397 -13.51 14.88 -23.27
CA LEU A 397 -13.44 15.88 -24.34
C LEU A 397 -12.37 15.52 -25.38
N LEU A 398 -11.23 14.98 -24.95
CA LEU A 398 -10.10 14.74 -25.85
C LEU A 398 -10.40 13.67 -26.92
N PRO A 399 -10.94 12.47 -26.59
CA PRO A 399 -11.37 11.49 -27.60
C PRO A 399 -12.55 11.99 -28.43
N TRP A 400 -13.41 12.84 -27.86
CA TRP A 400 -14.54 13.40 -28.59
C TRP A 400 -14.08 14.33 -29.71
N CYS A 401 -13.17 15.27 -29.44
CA CYS A 401 -12.60 16.17 -30.45
C CYS A 401 -11.94 15.37 -31.60
N CYS A 402 -11.31 14.24 -31.28
CA CYS A 402 -10.58 13.43 -32.25
C CYS A 402 -11.43 12.36 -32.97
N ARG A 403 -12.72 12.18 -32.63
CA ARG A 403 -13.55 11.06 -33.15
C ARG A 403 -13.84 11.11 -34.65
N VAL A 404 -13.85 12.31 -35.23
CA VAL A 404 -14.07 12.52 -36.68
C VAL A 404 -12.80 12.19 -37.46
N LEU A 405 -11.64 12.29 -36.80
CA LEU A 405 -10.33 12.19 -37.43
C LEU A 405 -9.68 10.82 -37.24
N LEU A 406 -10.10 10.06 -36.22
CA LEU A 406 -9.43 8.82 -35.82
C LEU A 406 -10.32 7.58 -35.95
N PRO A 407 -9.77 6.44 -36.41
CA PRO A 407 -10.48 5.17 -36.40
C PRO A 407 -10.77 4.73 -34.96
N ARG A 408 -11.83 3.92 -34.77
CA ARG A 408 -12.31 3.50 -33.44
C ARG A 408 -11.22 2.93 -32.53
N ARG A 409 -10.32 2.11 -33.07
CA ARG A 409 -9.20 1.54 -32.29
C ARG A 409 -8.25 2.62 -31.75
N ALA A 410 -8.02 3.69 -32.51
CA ALA A 410 -7.18 4.80 -32.09
C ALA A 410 -7.84 5.64 -30.98
N LEU A 411 -9.18 5.75 -30.98
CA LEU A 411 -9.91 6.42 -29.89
C LEU A 411 -9.78 5.70 -28.55
N ASN A 412 -9.86 4.37 -28.54
CA ASN A 412 -9.70 3.60 -27.30
C ASN A 412 -8.29 3.75 -26.72
N GLN A 413 -7.29 3.78 -27.61
CA GLN A 413 -5.89 4.02 -27.24
C GLN A 413 -5.68 5.45 -26.75
N LEU A 414 -6.39 6.42 -27.33
CA LEU A 414 -6.36 7.82 -26.89
C LEU A 414 -6.96 7.96 -25.49
N VAL A 415 -8.13 7.37 -25.21
CA VAL A 415 -8.73 7.36 -23.85
C VAL A 415 -7.74 6.79 -22.83
N LEU A 416 -7.20 5.61 -23.11
CA LEU A 416 -6.21 4.97 -22.24
C LEU A 416 -4.97 5.86 -22.04
N GLY A 417 -4.44 6.41 -23.14
CA GLY A 417 -3.29 7.31 -23.11
C GLY A 417 -3.55 8.56 -22.26
N THR A 418 -4.72 9.18 -22.41
CA THR A 418 -5.14 10.34 -21.63
C THR A 418 -5.24 10.03 -20.14
N VAL A 419 -5.88 8.91 -19.79
CA VAL A 419 -6.01 8.47 -18.39
C VAL A 419 -4.64 8.24 -17.77
N VAL A 420 -3.75 7.51 -18.46
CA VAL A 420 -2.40 7.22 -17.98
C VAL A 420 -1.59 8.51 -17.86
N LEU A 421 -1.56 9.36 -18.89
CA LEU A 421 -0.80 10.62 -18.88
C LEU A 421 -1.28 11.58 -17.79
N TYR A 422 -2.59 11.67 -17.56
CA TYR A 422 -3.13 12.47 -16.46
C TYR A 422 -2.63 11.96 -15.11
N MET A 423 -2.70 10.65 -14.86
CA MET A 423 -2.26 10.07 -13.59
C MET A 423 -0.75 10.25 -13.37
N LEU A 424 0.05 10.11 -14.42
CA LEU A 424 1.49 10.37 -14.37
C LEU A 424 1.79 11.85 -14.14
N GLY A 425 1.04 12.75 -14.78
CA GLY A 425 1.14 14.20 -14.59
C GLY A 425 0.77 14.62 -13.17
N ALA A 426 -0.34 14.09 -12.63
CA ALA A 426 -0.76 14.33 -11.26
C ALA A 426 0.28 13.82 -10.25
N HIS A 427 0.84 12.63 -10.50
CA HIS A 427 1.95 12.09 -9.71
C HIS A 427 3.16 13.01 -9.72
N TYR A 428 3.61 13.45 -10.91
CA TYR A 428 4.72 14.39 -11.04
C TYR A 428 4.46 15.70 -10.31
N VAL A 429 3.29 16.32 -10.51
CA VAL A 429 2.88 17.57 -9.86
C VAL A 429 2.88 17.41 -8.34
N TYR A 430 2.30 16.33 -7.82
CA TYR A 430 2.25 16.07 -6.38
C TYR A 430 3.65 16.00 -5.76
N PHE A 431 4.56 15.19 -6.31
CA PHE A 431 5.91 15.05 -5.74
C PHE A 431 6.80 16.27 -6.01
N THR A 432 6.53 17.04 -7.06
CA THR A 432 7.35 18.20 -7.43
C THR A 432 6.96 19.47 -6.69
N LEU A 433 5.65 19.70 -6.52
CA LEU A 433 5.08 20.93 -5.98
C LEU A 433 4.47 20.72 -4.59
N THR A 434 3.63 19.71 -4.42
CA THR A 434 2.88 19.51 -3.16
C THR A 434 3.77 18.99 -2.03
N VAL A 435 4.61 17.98 -2.30
CA VAL A 435 5.47 17.38 -1.26
C VAL A 435 6.45 18.38 -0.62
N PRO A 436 7.14 19.26 -1.37
CA PRO A 436 7.99 20.28 -0.75
C PRO A 436 7.23 21.23 0.17
N ILE A 437 6.00 21.62 -0.19
CA ILE A 437 5.13 22.46 0.66
C ILE A 437 4.78 21.70 1.95
N LEU A 438 4.34 20.44 1.83
CA LEU A 438 4.02 19.59 2.99
C LEU A 438 5.22 19.40 3.91
N ASN A 439 6.42 19.19 3.35
CA ASN A 439 7.64 19.06 4.15
C ASN A 439 8.03 20.37 4.84
N ALA A 440 7.80 21.52 4.21
CA ALA A 440 8.06 22.83 4.80
C ALA A 440 7.08 23.16 5.94
N GLU A 441 5.84 22.68 5.81
CA GLU A 441 4.79 22.81 6.82
C GLU A 441 4.85 21.71 7.92
N ASP A 442 5.69 20.69 7.74
CA ASP A 442 5.95 19.63 8.74
C ASP A 442 6.78 20.18 9.91
N SER A 443 6.09 20.93 10.76
CA SER A 443 6.65 21.48 11.99
C SER A 443 7.12 20.38 12.96
N GLY A 444 6.54 19.17 12.87
CA GLY A 444 6.88 18.02 13.70
C GLY A 444 8.33 17.56 13.48
N LYS A 445 8.74 17.25 12.25
CA LYS A 445 10.12 16.80 11.96
C LYS A 445 11.16 17.82 12.41
N THR A 446 10.93 19.10 12.13
CA THR A 446 11.82 20.18 12.56
C THR A 446 11.88 20.25 14.09
N PHE A 447 10.73 20.25 14.76
CA PHE A 447 10.63 20.23 16.21
C PHE A 447 11.41 19.05 16.82
N TYR A 448 11.19 17.82 16.35
CA TYR A 448 11.85 16.61 16.87
C TYR A 448 13.38 16.66 16.74
N ARG A 449 13.88 17.17 15.61
CA ARG A 449 15.33 17.38 15.42
C ARG A 449 15.88 18.47 16.33
N THR A 450 15.12 19.55 16.55
CA THR A 450 15.51 20.59 17.50
C THR A 450 15.56 20.04 18.93
N VAL A 451 14.61 19.18 19.33
CA VAL A 451 14.66 18.53 20.65
C VAL A 451 15.93 17.68 20.82
N ALA A 452 16.38 16.98 19.78
CA ALA A 452 17.64 16.22 19.82
C ALA A 452 18.87 17.08 20.10
N LEU A 453 18.85 18.35 19.68
CA LEU A 453 19.95 19.30 19.88
C LEU A 453 19.91 20.00 21.24
N LEU A 454 18.71 20.21 21.79
CA LEU A 454 18.50 21.00 23.01
C LEU A 454 18.55 20.18 24.29
N VAL A 455 18.15 18.91 24.22
CA VAL A 455 18.06 18.04 25.40
C VAL A 455 19.39 17.33 25.62
N GLU A 456 19.88 17.36 26.87
CA GLU A 456 21.13 16.72 27.27
C GLU A 456 21.24 15.25 26.79
N PRO A 457 22.41 14.81 26.28
CA PRO A 457 22.63 13.41 25.91
C PRO A 457 22.38 12.47 27.10
N GLY A 458 21.58 11.43 26.90
CA GLY A 458 21.24 10.44 27.94
C GLY A 458 20.13 10.87 28.91
N ALA A 459 19.71 12.14 28.92
CA ALA A 459 18.60 12.56 29.77
C ALA A 459 17.27 11.90 29.35
N PRO A 460 16.45 11.40 30.30
CA PRO A 460 15.14 10.84 30.00
C PRO A 460 14.21 11.89 29.37
N VAL A 461 13.52 11.47 28.30
CA VAL A 461 12.48 12.28 27.65
C VAL A 461 11.17 11.53 27.70
N ALA A 462 10.13 12.18 28.18
CA ALA A 462 8.79 11.64 28.20
C ALA A 462 7.85 12.36 27.24
N PHE A 463 6.85 11.62 26.77
CA PHE A 463 5.72 12.14 26.01
C PHE A 463 4.42 11.67 26.67
N LEU A 464 3.45 12.57 26.84
CA LEU A 464 2.14 12.22 27.40
C LEU A 464 1.25 11.55 26.34
N LYS A 465 0.64 10.41 26.68
CA LYS A 465 -0.16 9.60 25.74
C LYS A 465 -1.23 10.42 25.02
N GLY A 466 -1.27 10.23 23.70
CA GLY A 466 -2.20 10.89 22.78
C GLY A 466 -1.75 10.79 21.33
N TYR A 467 -0.45 10.63 21.09
CA TYR A 467 0.15 10.55 19.75
C TYR A 467 1.23 9.47 19.73
N GLU A 468 1.20 8.59 18.73
CA GLU A 468 2.19 7.52 18.58
C GLU A 468 3.62 8.11 18.43
N ASN A 469 4.48 7.80 19.41
CA ASN A 469 5.78 8.41 19.74
C ASN A 469 6.96 8.01 18.79
N TYR A 470 6.66 7.28 17.72
CA TYR A 470 7.71 6.67 16.90
C TYR A 470 8.38 7.66 15.95
N THR A 471 7.62 8.64 15.43
CA THR A 471 8.17 9.71 14.58
C THR A 471 9.11 10.60 15.38
N PHE A 472 8.75 10.91 16.63
CA PHE A 472 9.65 11.59 17.56
C PHE A 472 10.91 10.74 17.78
N SER A 473 10.76 9.48 18.22
CA SER A 473 11.91 8.61 18.55
C SER A 473 12.89 8.50 17.38
N PHE A 474 12.36 8.37 16.17
CA PHE A 474 13.15 8.27 14.95
C PHE A 474 13.90 9.56 14.62
N TYR A 475 13.22 10.71 14.57
CA TYR A 475 13.86 11.98 14.16
C TYR A 475 14.68 12.63 15.27
N ALA A 476 14.29 12.46 16.52
CA ALA A 476 15.06 12.91 17.68
C ALA A 476 16.24 11.97 18.00
N ASN A 477 16.29 10.79 17.36
CA ASN A 477 17.31 9.75 17.57
C ASN A 477 17.51 9.40 19.05
N ARG A 478 16.41 9.18 19.76
CA ARG A 478 16.43 8.83 21.18
C ARG A 478 15.23 7.98 21.58
N THR A 479 15.41 7.17 22.61
CA THR A 479 14.33 6.49 23.31
C THR A 479 13.47 7.51 24.06
N VAL A 480 12.17 7.23 24.13
CA VAL A 480 11.21 8.13 24.76
C VAL A 480 10.27 7.31 25.62
N VAL A 481 10.09 7.77 26.85
CA VAL A 481 9.12 7.21 27.79
C VAL A 481 7.73 7.68 27.38
N THR A 482 6.78 6.76 27.20
CA THR A 482 5.40 7.12 26.92
C THR A 482 4.60 7.05 28.21
N LEU A 483 4.24 8.21 28.78
CA LEU A 483 3.44 8.30 30.00
C LEU A 483 1.98 7.98 29.67
N LYS A 484 1.36 7.04 30.38
CA LYS A 484 0.04 6.49 30.00
C LYS A 484 -1.10 7.50 30.16
N ASP A 485 -1.03 8.35 31.17
CA ASP A 485 -2.03 9.36 31.46
C ASP A 485 -1.42 10.49 32.30
N ALA A 486 -2.24 11.49 32.60
CA ALA A 486 -1.81 12.66 33.36
C ALA A 486 -1.47 12.34 34.82
N ALA A 487 -1.87 11.18 35.36
CA ALA A 487 -1.54 10.80 36.73
C ALA A 487 -0.08 10.37 36.89
N GLU A 488 0.59 9.94 35.82
CA GLU A 488 2.03 9.63 35.83
C GLU A 488 2.92 10.88 35.75
N LEU A 489 2.35 12.06 35.45
CA LEU A 489 3.10 13.30 35.30
C LEU A 489 3.81 13.75 36.59
N PRO A 490 3.15 13.84 37.76
CA PRO A 490 3.81 14.31 38.97
C PRO A 490 5.00 13.44 39.36
N ASP A 491 4.85 12.12 39.31
CA ASP A 491 5.92 11.16 39.62
C ASP A 491 7.09 11.27 38.64
N TYR A 492 6.80 11.45 37.35
CA TYR A 492 7.84 11.65 36.35
C TYR A 492 8.58 12.97 36.56
N MET A 493 7.84 14.06 36.86
CA MET A 493 8.38 15.41 36.97
C MET A 493 9.13 15.67 38.27
N ASN A 494 8.77 14.99 39.37
CA ASN A 494 9.38 15.16 40.69
C ASN A 494 10.58 14.22 40.95
N ALA A 495 10.95 13.41 39.97
CA ALA A 495 12.11 12.52 40.12
C ALA A 495 13.41 13.35 40.29
N PRO A 496 14.35 12.89 41.13
CA PRO A 496 15.54 13.67 41.51
C PRO A 496 16.52 13.95 40.37
N GLU A 497 16.44 13.18 39.28
CA GLU A 497 17.24 13.37 38.09
C GLU A 497 16.63 14.40 37.14
N LYS A 498 17.48 15.11 36.39
CA LYS A 498 17.00 16.01 35.33
C LYS A 498 16.24 15.22 34.28
N ARG A 499 15.00 15.61 34.01
CA ARG A 499 14.14 14.98 33.01
C ARG A 499 13.53 16.00 32.10
N TYR A 500 13.22 15.58 30.88
CA TYR A 500 12.52 16.42 29.93
C TYR A 500 11.16 15.82 29.63
N LEU A 501 10.20 16.71 29.44
CA LEU A 501 8.82 16.37 29.12
C LEU A 501 8.41 17.13 27.86
N VAL A 502 7.93 16.38 26.87
CA VAL A 502 7.43 16.92 25.61
C VAL A 502 5.92 16.87 25.64
N VAL A 503 5.30 18.03 25.44
CA VAL A 503 3.84 18.19 25.48
C VAL A 503 3.32 18.97 24.29
N THR A 504 2.05 18.71 23.95
CA THR A 504 1.32 19.50 22.97
C THR A 504 0.83 20.81 23.60
N GLY A 505 0.52 21.82 22.78
CA GLY A 505 -0.01 23.09 23.27
C GLY A 505 -1.34 22.97 24.02
N LYS A 506 -2.16 21.97 23.69
CA LYS A 506 -3.39 21.67 24.44
C LYS A 506 -3.05 21.20 25.86
N THR A 507 -2.13 20.23 25.97
CA THR A 507 -1.66 19.71 27.25
C THR A 507 -0.95 20.78 28.07
N TYR A 508 -0.06 21.55 27.44
CA TYR A 508 0.69 22.63 28.08
C TYR A 508 -0.25 23.67 28.75
N LYS A 509 -1.34 24.04 28.08
CA LYS A 509 -2.35 24.98 28.63
C LYS A 509 -3.17 24.39 29.78
N GLN A 510 -3.25 23.08 29.89
CA GLN A 510 -4.00 22.37 30.93
C GLN A 510 -3.13 22.00 32.13
N MET A 511 -1.81 22.12 32.02
CA MET A 511 -0.90 21.93 33.14
C MET A 511 -0.95 23.14 34.06
N GLU A 512 -1.19 22.89 35.35
CA GLU A 512 -0.93 23.87 36.40
C GLU A 512 0.55 24.28 36.36
N PRO A 513 0.92 25.44 36.93
CA PRO A 513 2.31 25.84 37.11
C PRO A 513 3.03 24.89 38.08
N LEU A 514 3.36 23.69 37.59
CA LEU A 514 4.27 22.73 38.18
C LEU A 514 5.72 23.27 38.08
N SER A 515 6.62 22.77 38.90
CA SER A 515 8.06 23.14 38.93
C SER A 515 8.79 22.68 37.66
N TYR A 516 8.58 23.38 36.55
CA TYR A 516 9.29 23.15 35.29
C TYR A 516 9.81 24.44 34.68
N ARG A 517 10.89 24.31 33.89
CA ARG A 517 11.41 25.39 33.05
C ARG A 517 11.09 25.10 31.58
N LEU A 518 10.46 26.05 30.89
CA LEU A 518 10.29 25.96 29.45
C LEU A 518 11.66 26.07 28.76
N VAL A 519 12.07 25.02 28.07
CA VAL A 519 13.34 24.95 27.32
C VAL A 519 13.13 25.42 25.89
N PHE A 520 12.02 25.01 25.28
CA PHE A 520 11.73 25.32 23.89
C PHE A 520 10.23 25.26 23.62
N SER A 521 9.76 26.15 22.75
CA SER A 521 8.42 26.10 22.17
C SER A 521 8.54 26.17 20.66
N SER A 522 7.85 25.28 19.96
CA SER A 522 7.75 25.33 18.50
C SER A 522 7.21 26.68 18.05
N PRO A 523 7.91 27.41 17.16
CA PRO A 523 7.40 28.68 16.61
C PRO A 523 6.21 28.47 15.68
N PHE A 524 6.02 27.25 15.15
CA PHE A 524 4.98 26.92 14.19
C PHE A 524 3.83 26.16 14.88
N ALA A 525 2.60 26.65 14.69
CA ALA A 525 1.41 25.87 14.94
C ALA A 525 1.12 25.03 13.69
N GLU A 526 1.03 23.72 13.83
CA GLU A 526 0.56 22.83 12.78
C GLU A 526 -0.87 23.23 12.37
N HIS A 527 -1.25 22.97 11.13
CA HIS A 527 -2.63 23.11 10.66
C HIS A 527 -3.59 22.45 11.65
N GLY A 528 -4.33 23.27 12.43
CA GLY A 528 -5.22 22.78 13.49
C GLY A 528 -4.63 22.74 14.90
N SER A 529 -3.73 23.67 15.27
CA SER A 529 -3.36 24.03 16.67
C SER A 529 -2.28 23.22 17.39
N TRP A 530 -1.52 22.37 16.72
CA TRP A 530 -0.41 21.65 17.39
C TRP A 530 0.84 22.54 17.49
N ARG A 531 1.24 22.88 18.72
CA ARG A 531 2.55 23.46 19.06
C ARG A 531 3.23 22.52 20.04
N GLY A 532 4.46 22.09 19.76
CA GLY A 532 5.26 21.29 20.67
C GLY A 532 5.97 22.16 21.70
N TYR A 533 6.02 21.72 22.95
CA TYR A 533 6.77 22.35 24.04
C TYR A 533 7.70 21.34 24.68
N VAL A 534 8.92 21.77 25.03
CA VAL A 534 9.91 20.98 25.77
C VAL A 534 10.09 21.63 27.13
N LEU A 535 9.76 20.87 28.18
CA LEU A 535 9.85 21.30 29.57
C LEU A 535 11.00 20.55 30.23
N LEU A 536 11.84 21.26 30.98
CA LEU A 536 12.81 20.66 31.91
C LEU A 536 12.11 20.53 33.27
N CYS A 537 12.03 19.30 33.75
CA CYS A 537 11.40 18.94 35.01
C CYS A 537 12.46 18.85 36.11
N ASN A 538 12.06 19.29 37.32
CA ASN A 538 12.85 19.35 38.54
C ASN A 538 14.02 20.37 38.50
N GLN A 539 14.06 21.24 39.51
CA GLN A 539 15.21 22.09 39.85
C GLN A 539 15.56 21.88 41.31
#